data_AF-A0A6J6FAD2-F1
#
_entry.id   AF-A0A6J6FAD2-F1
#
_cell.length_a   1.000
_cell.length_b   1.000
_cell.length_c   1.000
_cell.angle_alpha   90.00
_cell.angle_beta   90.00
_cell.angle_gamma   90.00
#
_symmetry.space_group_name_H-M   'P 1'
#
loop_
_entity.id
_entity.type
_entity.pdbx_description
1 polymer ?
#
loop_
_entity_poly.entity_id
_entity_poly.type
_entity_poly.pdbx_seq_one_letter_code
_entity_poly.pdbx_strand_id
1 'polypeptide(L)' 'MSDLAPVLFSIIAVLAFVFLLSKKFNISARYERKPKVQTPWSALDNGIDPTENSGEK' A
#
# COMPACT_ATOMS: atom_id res chain seq x y z
N MET A 1 -41.67 18.63 -2.99
CA MET A 1 -40.46 18.82 -2.15
C MET A 1 -40.07 17.50 -1.47
N SER A 2 -39.86 16.44 -2.26
CA SER A 2 -39.53 15.08 -1.77
C SER A 2 -38.39 14.44 -2.56
N ASP A 3 -37.76 15.19 -3.47
CA ASP A 3 -36.70 14.69 -4.34
C ASP A 3 -35.30 14.83 -3.73
N LEU A 4 -35.19 15.44 -2.54
CA LEU A 4 -33.91 15.58 -1.83
C LEU A 4 -33.43 14.25 -1.22
N ALA A 5 -34.36 13.38 -0.81
CA ALA A 5 -34.02 12.07 -0.25
C ALA A 5 -33.27 11.15 -1.24
N PRO A 6 -33.76 10.94 -2.49
CA PRO A 6 -33.02 10.13 -3.46
C PRO A 6 -31.69 10.78 -3.90
N VAL A 7 -31.63 12.11 -3.91
CA VAL A 7 -30.39 12.84 -4.23
C VAL A 7 -29.33 12.68 -3.13
N LEU A 8 -29.71 12.79 -1.85
CA LEU A 8 -28.79 12.52 -0.74
C LEU A 8 -28.31 11.07 -0.74
N PHE A 9 -29.21 10.13 -1.00
CA PHE A 9 -28.86 8.71 -1.06
C PHE A 9 -27.86 8.41 -2.18
N SER A 10 -28.06 8.99 -3.38
CA SER A 10 -27.14 8.77 -4.50
C SER A 10 -25.74 9.34 -4.23
N ILE A 11 -25.64 10.50 -3.59
CA ILE A 11 -24.36 11.10 -3.19
C ILE A 11 -23.63 10.16 -2.22
N ILE A 12 -24.31 9.67 -1.18
CA ILE A 12 -23.72 8.76 -0.20
C ILE A 12 -23.27 7.46 -0.87
N ALA A 13 -24.09 6.90 -1.77
CA ALA A 13 -23.76 5.68 -2.49
C ALA A 13 -22.52 5.83 -3.38
N VAL A 14 -22.40 6.94 -4.11
CA VAL A 14 -21.23 7.23 -4.95
C VAL A 14 -19.97 7.41 -4.11
N LEU A 15 -20.05 8.16 -3.00
CA LEU A 15 -18.89 8.36 -2.11
C LEU A 15 -18.44 7.06 -1.46
N ALA A 16 -19.38 6.24 -0.99
CA ALA A 16 -19.08 4.92 -0.43
C ALA A 16 -18.42 4.01 -1.48
N PHE A 17 -18.92 4.02 -2.71
CA PHE A 17 -18.35 3.25 -3.80
C PHE A 17 -16.92 3.66 -4.12
N VAL A 18 -16.68 4.97 -4.27
CA VAL A 18 -15.32 5.51 -4.53
C VAL A 18 -14.37 5.19 -3.38
N PHE A 19 -14.81 5.29 -2.13
CA PHE A 19 -14.00 4.95 -0.95
C PHE A 19 -13.64 3.45 -0.90
N LEU A 20 -14.58 2.57 -1.22
CA LEU A 20 -14.31 1.14 -1.27
C LEU A 20 -13.36 0.78 -2.41
N LEU A 21 -13.49 1.43 -3.56
CA LEU A 21 -12.56 1.27 -4.68
C LEU A 21 -11.17 1.80 -4.30
N SER A 22 -11.05 2.98 -3.71
CA SER A 22 -9.74 3.53 -3.33
C SER A 22 -9.01 2.68 -2.31
N LYS A 23 -9.75 2.06 -1.36
CA LYS A 23 -9.17 1.08 -0.42
C LYS A 23 -8.70 -0.20 -1.11
N LYS A 24 -9.40 -0.66 -2.15
CA LYS A 24 -9.07 -1.89 -2.88
C LYS A 24 -7.93 -1.69 -3.88
N PHE A 25 -7.89 -0.54 -4.53
CA PHE A 25 -6.83 -0.14 -5.45
C PHE A 25 -5.72 0.56 -4.67
N ASN A 26 -4.93 -0.20 -3.91
CA ASN A 26 -3.64 0.26 -3.42
C ASN A 26 -2.83 0.74 -4.65
N ILE A 27 -2.63 2.06 -4.76
CA ILE A 27 -2.11 2.76 -5.96
C ILE A 27 -0.73 2.28 -6.40
N SER A 28 -0.03 1.48 -5.61
CA SER A 28 0.74 0.33 -6.09
C SER A 28 1.58 -0.24 -4.96
N ALA A 29 1.81 -1.56 -5.00
CA ALA A 29 2.90 -2.22 -4.27
C ALA A 29 4.30 -1.66 -4.62
N ARG A 30 4.40 -0.71 -5.56
CA ARG A 30 5.60 0.07 -5.89
C ARG A 30 5.86 1.18 -4.86
N TYR A 31 4.82 1.75 -4.26
CA TYR A 31 4.94 2.72 -3.17
C TYR A 31 4.82 2.10 -1.78
N GLU A 32 4.32 0.86 -1.70
CA GLU A 32 4.75 -0.02 -0.62
C GLU A 32 6.25 -0.23 -0.79
N ARG A 33 7.05 0.71 -0.24
CA ARG A 33 8.44 0.44 0.11
C ARG A 33 8.40 -0.63 1.18
N LYS A 34 8.14 -1.89 0.77
CA LYS A 34 8.56 -3.04 1.54
C LYS A 34 10.03 -2.74 1.83
N PRO A 35 10.47 -2.76 3.11
CA PRO A 35 11.88 -2.60 3.39
C PRO A 35 12.58 -3.61 2.49
N LYS A 36 13.39 -3.12 1.54
CA LYS A 36 14.13 -4.02 0.66
C LYS A 36 14.88 -4.93 1.61
N VAL A 37 14.59 -6.23 1.55
CA VAL A 37 15.38 -7.24 2.25
C VAL A 37 16.83 -6.87 1.97
N GLN A 38 17.62 -6.66 3.03
CA GLN A 38 19.00 -6.22 2.87
C GLN A 38 19.67 -7.18 1.90
N THR A 39 19.96 -6.69 0.71
CA THR A 39 20.76 -7.45 -0.23
C THR A 39 22.18 -7.50 0.32
N PRO A 40 22.94 -8.58 0.08
CA PRO A 40 24.34 -8.65 0.51
C PRO A 40 25.15 -7.42 0.09
N TRP A 41 24.84 -6.86 -1.09
CA TRP A 41 25.46 -5.63 -1.59
C TRP A 41 25.10 -4.38 -0.78
N SER A 42 23.84 -4.23 -0.34
CA SER A 42 23.42 -3.11 0.53
C SER A 42 23.83 -3.29 2.00
N ALA A 43 24.26 -4.49 2.41
CA ALA A 43 24.75 -4.76 3.77
C ALA A 43 26.12 -4.10 3.99
N LEU A 44 26.97 -4.10 2.95
CA LEU A 44 28.29 -3.45 2.95
C LEU A 44 28.21 -1.96 3.24
N ASP A 45 27.23 -1.27 2.66
CA ASP A 45 27.01 0.17 2.91
C ASP A 45 26.63 0.46 4.37
N ASN A 46 26.07 -0.54 5.07
CA ASN A 46 25.70 -0.46 6.47
C ASN A 46 26.79 -1.04 7.41
N GLY A 47 27.96 -1.42 6.88
CA GLY A 47 29.05 -2.02 7.65
C GLY A 47 28.75 -3.44 8.15
N ILE A 48 27.73 -4.10 7.59
CA ILE A 48 27.40 -5.49 7.88
C ILE A 48 28.17 -6.37 6.90
N ASP A 49 28.94 -7.33 7.41
CA ASP A 49 29.65 -8.29 6.57
C ASP A 49 28.62 -9.19 5.86
N PRO A 50 28.57 -9.19 4.51
CA PRO A 50 27.62 -9.99 3.75
C PRO A 50 27.83 -11.50 3.91
N THR A 51 28.96 -11.94 4.48
CA THR A 51 29.26 -13.35 4.74
C THR A 51 28.66 -13.88 6.04
N GLU A 52 28.24 -13.00 6.97
CA GLU A 52 27.61 -13.42 8.22
C GLU A 52 26.14 -13.82 8.03
N ASN A 53 25.44 -13.28 7.03
CA ASN A 53 24.03 -13.55 6.76
C ASN A 53 23.77 -14.46 5.53
N SER A 54 24.79 -14.89 4.79
CA SER A 54 24.64 -15.82 3.66
C SER A 54 24.63 -17.30 4.09
N GLY A 55 24.33 -17.57 5.35
CA GLY A 55 24.56 -18.86 5.99
C GLY A 55 23.50 -19.27 7.01
N GLU A 56 22.20 -19.01 6.79
CA GLU A 56 21.15 -19.83 7.42
C GLU A 56 19.78 -19.67 6.73
N LYS A 57 19.33 -20.77 6.12
CA LYS A 57 17.97 -21.19 5.68
C LYS A 57 17.23 -20.38 4.61
#